data_AF-A0A5C7MQ74-F1
#
_entry.id   AF-A0A5C7MQ74-F1
#
_cell.length_a   1.000
_cell.length_b   1.000
_cell.length_c   1.000
_cell.angle_alpha   90.00
_cell.angle_beta   90.00
_cell.angle_gamma   90.00
#
_symmetry.space_group_name_H-M   'P 1'
#
loop_
_entity.id
_entity.type
_entity.pdbx_description
1 polymer ?
#
loop_
_entity_poly.entity_id
_entity_poly.type
_entity_poly.pdbx_seq_one_letter_code
_entity_poly.pdbx_strand_id
1 'polypeptide(L)'
;NRATGRAMMQAVIDTLSHGVPKALRELITLGRTRKKRAVDILAYFDRPGTSNGPTEAINGRLEHLRGSALGFRNLTNYIARSLLETGGFRPQLHPQS
;
A
#
# COMPACT_ATOMS: atom_id res chain seq x y z
N ASN A 1 -12.14 -19.29 2.08
CA ASN A 1 -13.57 -19.04 2.36
C ASN A 1 -13.75 -17.58 2.79
N ARG A 2 -14.44 -16.72 2.01
CA ARG A 2 -14.55 -15.27 2.30
C ARG A 2 -15.41 -14.98 3.54
N ALA A 3 -16.46 -15.76 3.78
CA ALA A 3 -17.28 -15.60 4.98
C ALA A 3 -16.46 -15.83 6.26
N THR A 4 -15.61 -16.86 6.25
CA THR A 4 -14.66 -17.12 7.34
C THR A 4 -13.69 -15.96 7.52
N GLY A 5 -13.12 -15.43 6.43
CA GLY A 5 -12.21 -14.28 6.49
C GLY A 5 -12.88 -13.02 7.04
N ARG A 6 -14.13 -12.76 6.65
CA ARG A 6 -14.94 -11.65 7.17
C ARG A 6 -15.18 -11.79 8.67
N ALA A 7 -15.56 -12.98 9.13
CA ALA A 7 -15.77 -13.26 10.55
C ALA A 7 -14.49 -13.09 11.38
N MET A 8 -13.35 -13.58 10.87
CA MET A 8 -12.04 -13.39 11.51
C MET A 8 -11.65 -11.92 11.60
N MET A 9 -11.85 -11.15 10.52
CA MET A 9 -11.55 -9.71 10.55
C MET A 9 -12.45 -8.96 11.54
N GLN A 10 -13.75 -9.29 11.59
CA GLN A 10 -14.67 -8.73 12.56
C GLN A 10 -14.17 -8.99 14.00
N ALA A 11 -13.81 -10.23 14.32
CA ALA A 11 -13.28 -10.59 15.63
C ALA A 11 -12.02 -9.78 15.99
N VAL A 12 -11.11 -9.58 15.04
CA VAL A 12 -9.90 -8.75 15.24
C VAL A 12 -10.26 -7.28 15.51
N ILE A 13 -11.23 -6.71 14.79
CA ILE A 13 -11.71 -5.34 15.04
C ILE A 13 -12.27 -5.24 16.46
N ASP A 14 -13.07 -6.20 16.88
CA ASP A 14 -13.71 -6.22 18.19
C ASP A 14 -12.67 -6.34 19.32
N THR A 15 -11.70 -7.25 19.18
CA THR A 15 -10.60 -7.41 20.14
C THR A 15 -9.77 -6.14 20.27
N LEU A 16 -9.39 -5.51 19.15
CA LEU A 16 -8.56 -4.29 19.17
C LEU A 16 -9.33 -3.06 19.66
N SER A 17 -10.67 -3.08 19.64
CA SER A 17 -11.50 -1.95 20.05
C SER A 17 -11.54 -1.74 21.57
N HIS A 18 -11.45 -2.82 22.36
CA HIS A 18 -11.61 -2.74 23.81
C HIS A 18 -10.63 -3.63 24.61
N GLY A 19 -9.96 -4.61 23.97
CA GLY A 19 -9.13 -5.61 24.64
C GLY A 19 -7.63 -5.29 24.71
N VAL A 20 -7.23 -4.03 24.51
CA VAL A 20 -5.81 -3.64 24.41
C VAL A 20 -5.32 -2.99 25.70
N PRO A 21 -4.26 -3.52 26.36
CA PRO A 21 -3.65 -2.89 27.53
C PRO A 21 -3.19 -1.44 27.28
N LYS A 22 -3.33 -0.57 28.29
CA LYS A 22 -3.00 0.86 28.20
C LYS A 22 -1.56 1.17 27.75
N ALA A 23 -0.63 0.26 28.04
CA ALA A 23 0.77 0.40 27.62
C ALA A 23 0.95 0.35 26.08
N LEU A 24 0.03 -0.31 25.35
CA LEU A 24 0.13 -0.54 23.91
C LEU A 24 -0.57 0.57 23.12
N ARG A 25 -0.05 1.80 23.22
CA ARG A 25 -0.65 3.01 22.63
C ARG A 25 -0.88 2.93 21.11
N GLU A 26 0.01 2.27 20.39
CA GLU A 26 -0.12 2.08 18.93
C GLU A 26 -1.29 1.17 18.59
N LEU A 27 -1.46 0.06 19.30
CA LEU A 27 -2.59 -0.85 19.10
C LEU A 27 -3.92 -0.20 19.47
N ILE A 28 -3.96 0.66 20.49
CA ILE A 28 -5.15 1.46 20.83
C ILE A 28 -5.51 2.40 19.67
N THR A 29 -4.51 3.01 19.04
CA THR A 29 -4.73 3.91 17.90
C THR A 29 -5.18 3.14 16.67
N LEU A 30 -4.56 1.99 16.41
CA LEU A 30 -4.97 1.07 15.34
C LEU A 30 -6.41 0.57 15.56
N GLY A 31 -6.76 0.18 16.78
CA GLY A 31 -8.10 -0.27 17.16
C GLY A 31 -9.16 0.79 16.91
N ARG A 32 -8.90 2.05 17.31
CA ARG A 32 -9.80 3.19 17.01
C ARG A 32 -10.00 3.39 15.51
N THR A 33 -8.92 3.37 14.73
CA THR A 33 -8.98 3.52 13.27
C THR A 33 -9.76 2.37 12.62
N ARG A 34 -9.47 1.13 13.01
CA ARG A 34 -10.17 -0.06 12.47
C ARG A 34 -11.64 -0.07 12.83
N LYS A 35 -12.02 0.28 14.06
CA LYS A 35 -13.42 0.42 14.47
C LYS A 35 -14.15 1.47 13.64
N LYS A 36 -13.55 2.65 13.45
CA LYS A 36 -14.11 3.74 12.64
C LYS A 36 -14.31 3.33 11.17
N ARG A 37 -13.43 2.49 10.63
CA ARG A 37 -13.44 2.03 9.23
C ARG A 37 -14.02 0.62 9.04
N ALA A 38 -14.68 0.05 10.05
CA ALA A 38 -15.05 -1.37 10.05
C ALA A 38 -15.93 -1.76 8.85
N VAL A 39 -16.89 -0.90 8.47
CA VAL A 39 -17.74 -1.11 7.30
C VAL A 39 -16.91 -1.27 6.03
N ASP A 40 -16.00 -0.33 5.76
CA ASP A 40 -15.14 -0.35 4.58
C ASP A 40 -14.20 -1.56 4.56
N ILE A 41 -13.64 -1.90 5.73
CA ILE A 41 -12.72 -3.03 5.87
C ILE A 41 -13.44 -4.35 5.59
N LEU A 42 -14.66 -4.53 6.11
CA LEU A 42 -15.41 -5.77 5.95
C LEU A 42 -15.99 -5.91 4.54
N ALA A 43 -16.29 -4.80 3.87
CA ALA A 43 -16.75 -4.78 2.47
C ALA A 43 -15.72 -5.42 1.51
N TYR A 44 -14.44 -5.46 1.88
CA TYR A 44 -13.41 -6.20 1.12
C TYR A 44 -13.80 -7.67 0.87
N PHE A 45 -14.46 -8.31 1.85
CA PHE A 45 -14.84 -9.71 1.77
C PHE A 45 -16.12 -9.97 0.98
N ASP A 46 -16.93 -8.92 0.76
CA ASP A 46 -18.21 -9.03 0.06
C ASP A 46 -18.02 -8.94 -1.46
N ARG A 47 -16.95 -8.28 -1.93
CA ARG A 47 -16.71 -8.04 -3.35
C ARG A 47 -15.80 -9.10 -3.99
N PRO A 48 -16.24 -9.79 -5.06
CA PRO A 48 -15.38 -10.71 -5.79
C PRO A 48 -14.29 -9.99 -6.59
N GLY A 49 -13.11 -10.60 -6.66
CA GLY A 49 -11.98 -10.09 -7.43
C GLY A 49 -11.25 -8.90 -6.81
N THR A 50 -11.60 -8.47 -5.59
CA THR A 50 -10.81 -7.50 -4.85
C THR A 50 -9.47 -8.11 -4.43
N SER A 51 -8.39 -7.39 -4.70
CA SER A 51 -7.06 -7.70 -4.19
C SER A 51 -6.28 -6.39 -4.00
N ASN A 52 -5.31 -6.42 -3.08
CA ASN A 52 -4.37 -5.32 -2.93
C ASN A 52 -3.15 -5.44 -3.87
N GLY A 53 -3.07 -6.54 -4.65
CA GLY A 53 -1.90 -6.89 -5.45
C GLY A 53 -1.48 -5.82 -6.47
N PRO A 54 -2.40 -5.22 -7.25
CA PRO A 54 -2.04 -4.13 -8.17
C PRO A 54 -1.47 -2.90 -7.46
N THR A 55 -2.06 -2.52 -6.32
CA THR A 55 -1.57 -1.41 -5.49
C THR A 55 -0.19 -1.73 -4.92
N GLU A 56 0.00 -2.95 -4.41
CA GLU A 56 1.29 -3.42 -3.88
C GLU A 56 2.37 -3.48 -4.96
N ALA A 57 2.03 -3.91 -6.17
CA ALA A 57 2.94 -3.93 -7.30
C ALA A 57 3.43 -2.51 -7.65
N ILE A 58 2.55 -1.51 -7.60
CA ILE A 58 2.95 -0.11 -7.81
C ILE A 58 3.80 0.39 -6.65
N ASN A 59 3.39 0.14 -5.40
CA ASN A 59 4.15 0.58 -4.22
C ASN A 59 5.56 -0.01 -4.19
N GLY A 60 5.73 -1.29 -4.50
CA GLY A 60 7.05 -1.91 -4.58
C GLY A 60 7.96 -1.25 -5.63
N ARG A 61 7.40 -0.85 -6.79
CA ARG A 61 8.15 -0.08 -7.80
C ARG A 61 8.54 1.31 -7.29
N LEU A 62 7.64 1.99 -6.57
CA LEU A 62 7.92 3.30 -5.99
C LEU A 62 8.98 3.23 -4.89
N GLU A 63 8.99 2.16 -4.10
CA GLU A 63 10.01 1.92 -3.07
C GLU A 63 11.38 1.67 -3.70
N HIS A 64 11.46 0.81 -4.72
CA HIS A 64 12.68 0.59 -5.49
C HIS A 64 13.23 1.89 -6.07
N LEU A 65 12.35 2.65 -6.73
CA LEU A 65 12.67 3.97 -7.26
C LEU A 65 13.15 4.93 -6.18
N ARG A 66 12.54 4.96 -4.98
CA ARG A 66 12.98 5.83 -3.89
C ARG A 66 14.40 5.50 -3.43
N GLY A 67 14.76 4.22 -3.44
CA GLY A 67 16.12 3.73 -3.19
C GLY A 67 17.12 4.23 -4.24
N SER A 68 16.84 3.99 -5.52
CA SER A 68 17.73 4.42 -6.63
C SER A 68 17.77 5.95 -6.83
N ALA A 69 16.66 6.64 -6.56
CA ALA A 69 16.52 8.07 -6.81
C ALA A 69 17.06 8.98 -5.70
N LEU A 70 17.78 8.44 -4.70
CA LEU A 70 18.29 9.18 -3.52
C LEU A 70 17.18 9.94 -2.74
N GLY A 71 15.97 9.39 -2.72
CA GLY A 71 14.79 10.00 -2.10
C GLY A 71 14.14 11.14 -2.91
N PHE A 72 12.98 11.62 -2.42
CA PHE A 72 12.23 12.71 -3.04
C PHE A 72 12.79 14.07 -2.59
N ARG A 73 13.56 14.73 -3.47
CA ARG A 73 14.12 16.08 -3.19
C ARG A 73 13.38 17.19 -3.92
N ASN A 74 12.97 16.94 -5.17
CA ASN A 74 12.08 17.80 -5.95
C ASN A 74 11.39 16.98 -7.05
N LEU A 75 10.27 17.50 -7.57
CA LEU A 75 9.44 16.80 -8.54
C LEU A 75 10.18 16.53 -9.87
N THR A 76 10.92 17.50 -10.40
CA THR A 76 11.63 17.39 -11.69
C THR A 76 12.66 16.25 -11.68
N ASN A 77 13.52 16.21 -10.66
CA ASN A 77 14.54 15.18 -10.51
C ASN A 77 13.93 13.80 -10.24
N TYR A 78 12.82 13.77 -9.50
CA TYR A 78 12.10 12.53 -9.25
C TYR A 78 11.51 11.96 -10.55
N ILE A 79 10.85 12.80 -11.38
CA ILE A 79 10.34 12.39 -12.69
C ILE A 79 11.47 11.88 -13.59
N ALA A 80 12.58 12.62 -13.70
CA ALA A 80 13.71 12.22 -14.55
C ALA A 80 14.30 10.85 -14.15
N ARG A 81 14.49 10.60 -12.84
CA ARG A 81 15.00 9.31 -12.33
C ARG A 81 13.97 8.19 -12.45
N SER A 82 12.69 8.49 -12.28
CA SER A 82 11.58 7.54 -12.51
C SER A 82 11.55 7.06 -13.94
N LEU A 83 11.71 7.98 -14.89
CA LEU A 83 11.77 7.67 -16.30
C LEU A 83 13.01 6.82 -16.61
N LEU A 84 14.19 7.23 -16.16
CA LEU A 84 15.44 6.47 -16.34
C LEU A 84 15.33 5.00 -15.88
N GLU A 85 14.87 4.77 -14.65
CA GLU A 85 14.72 3.42 -14.05
C GLU A 85 13.69 2.54 -14.75
N THR A 86 12.64 3.13 -15.33
CA THR A 86 11.57 2.38 -16.00
C THR A 86 11.80 2.19 -17.51
N GLY A 87 12.97 2.60 -18.04
CA GLY A 87 13.39 2.40 -19.44
C GLY A 87 13.47 3.67 -20.29
N GLY A 88 13.41 4.85 -19.67
CA GLY A 88 13.29 6.16 -20.29
C GLY A 88 14.62 6.81 -20.65
N PHE A 89 15.41 6.15 -21.48
CA PHE A 89 16.14 6.72 -22.63
C PHE A 89 16.55 5.50 -23.45
N ARG A 90 15.80 5.19 -24.52
CA ARG A 90 16.33 4.25 -25.51
C ARG A 90 17.50 4.95 -26.18
N PRO A 91 18.71 4.36 -26.26
CA PRO A 91 19.72 4.86 -27.18
C PRO A 91 19.08 4.93 -28.56
N GLN A 92 19.25 6.04 -29.28
CA GLN A 92 18.86 6.12 -30.68
C GLN A 92 19.74 5.10 -31.42
N LEU A 93 19.17 3.92 -31.73
CA LEU A 93 19.96 2.76 -32.15
C LEU A 93 20.67 2.96 -33.49
N HIS A 94 20.34 4.01 -34.26
CA HIS A 94 21.11 4.44 -35.43
C HIS A 94 21.00 5.97 -35.63
N PRO A 95 22.11 6.69 -35.87
CA PRO A 95 22.05 8.01 -36.46
C PRO A 95 21.49 7.85 -37.88
N GLN A 96 20.38 8.51 -38.19
CA GLN A 96 20.06 8.74 -39.60
C GLN A 96 21.02 9.83 -40.09
N SER A 97 21.72 9.44 -41.16
CA SER A 97 22.70 10.14 -41.99
C SER A 97 22.75 11.66 -41.90
#